data_AF-A0A3S4GBU9-F1
#
_entry.id   AF-A0A3S4GBU9-F1
#
_cell.length_a   1.000
_cell.length_b   1.000
_cell.length_c   1.000
_cell.angle_alpha   90.00
_cell.angle_beta   90.00
_cell.angle_gamma   90.00
#
_symmetry.space_group_name_H-M   'P 1'
#
loop_
_entity.id
_entity.type
_entity.pdbx_description
1 polymer ?
#
loop_
_entity_poly.entity_id
_entity_poly.type
_entity_poly.pdbx_seq_one_letter_code
_entity_poly.pdbx_strand_id
1 'polypeptide(L)'
;MIFLKKLPKPYVMLFDLHGMDERLRTHRDGLPAADFSVFYHLISIDRNRDIMLKVALSENDLHLPTFTKLFPNANWYERETWEMFGITFRWSPEPASHHDAADLGKVTRCVKIIRRVPPSSTRLS
;
A
#
# COMPACT_ATOMS: atom_id res chain seq x y z
N MET A 1 -2.70 9.69 0.91
CA MET A 1 -2.25 9.16 -0.41
C MET A 1 -2.73 9.93 -1.65
N ILE A 2 -3.47 11.04 -1.53
CA ILE A 2 -3.85 11.93 -2.66
C ILE A 2 -2.62 12.49 -3.41
N PHE A 3 -1.49 12.61 -2.73
CA PHE A 3 -0.23 13.11 -3.28
C PHE A 3 0.24 12.35 -4.54
N LEU A 4 0.10 11.01 -4.59
CA LEU A 4 0.61 10.21 -5.72
C LEU A 4 -0.15 10.45 -7.03
N LYS A 5 -1.42 10.87 -6.96
CA LYS A 5 -2.22 11.29 -8.12
C LYS A 5 -1.98 12.74 -8.52
N LYS A 6 -1.51 13.60 -7.60
CA LYS A 6 -1.22 15.02 -7.87
C LYS A 6 0.17 15.26 -8.48
N LEU A 7 1.00 14.22 -8.59
CA LEU A 7 2.29 14.33 -9.25
C LEU A 7 2.13 14.56 -10.75
N PRO A 8 3.06 15.29 -11.40
CA PRO A 8 2.96 15.65 -12.82
C PRO A 8 2.94 14.44 -13.78
N LYS A 9 3.31 13.25 -13.30
CA LYS A 9 3.14 11.97 -14.01
C LYS A 9 2.54 10.96 -13.03
N PRO A 10 1.21 10.88 -12.88
CA PRO A 10 0.60 10.16 -11.77
C PRO A 10 0.74 8.63 -11.87
N TYR A 11 0.54 7.96 -10.74
CA TYR A 11 0.30 6.52 -10.71
C TYR A 11 -1.19 6.30 -10.94
N VAL A 12 -1.54 5.90 -12.16
CA VAL A 12 -2.93 5.87 -12.65
C VAL A 12 -3.61 4.52 -12.42
N MET A 13 -2.82 3.47 -12.20
CA MET A 13 -3.33 2.10 -12.08
C MET A 13 -2.87 1.47 -10.76
N LEU A 14 -3.82 0.90 -10.03
CA LEU A 14 -3.55 -0.11 -9.00
C LEU A 14 -3.48 -1.46 -9.71
N PHE A 15 -2.29 -2.05 -9.75
CA PHE A 15 -2.06 -3.34 -10.38
C PHE A 15 -2.48 -4.49 -9.47
N ASP A 16 -2.14 -4.39 -8.19
CA ASP A 16 -2.42 -5.44 -7.21
C ASP A 16 -2.51 -4.88 -5.79
N LEU A 17 -3.31 -5.52 -4.95
CA LEU A 17 -3.40 -5.27 -3.51
C LEU A 17 -3.59 -6.62 -2.79
N HIS A 18 -2.65 -6.94 -1.90
CA HIS A 18 -2.70 -8.18 -1.15
C HIS A 18 -2.14 -8.02 0.27
N GLY A 19 -2.62 -8.89 1.17
CA GLY A 19 -2.07 -9.07 2.50
C GLY A 19 -0.98 -10.15 2.55
N MET A 20 -0.10 -10.05 3.54
CA MET A 20 0.92 -11.03 3.88
C MET A 20 0.98 -11.17 5.40
N ASP A 21 0.98 -12.40 5.90
CA ASP A 21 1.24 -12.70 7.30
C ASP A 21 2.77 -12.66 7.54
N GLU A 22 3.21 -11.80 8.47
CA GLU A 22 4.61 -11.64 8.85
C GLU A 22 4.92 -12.13 10.27
N ARG A 23 3.96 -12.75 10.99
CA ARG A 23 4.12 -13.17 12.39
C ARG A 23 5.27 -14.15 12.60
N LEU A 24 5.46 -15.07 11.65
CA LEU A 24 6.51 -16.09 11.70
C LEU A 24 7.83 -15.65 11.05
N ARG A 25 7.96 -14.38 10.65
CA ARG A 25 9.14 -13.92 9.93
C ARG A 25 10.35 -13.79 10.86
N THR A 26 11.28 -14.74 10.78
CA THR A 26 12.50 -14.78 11.61
C THR A 26 13.57 -13.77 11.18
N HIS A 27 13.68 -13.46 9.88
CA HIS A 27 14.67 -12.53 9.34
C HIS A 27 14.01 -11.19 8.99
N ARG A 28 14.14 -10.20 9.89
CA ARG A 28 13.54 -8.85 9.77
C ARG A 28 14.55 -7.71 9.88
N ASP A 29 15.83 -7.96 9.62
CA ASP A 29 16.89 -6.98 9.81
C ASP A 29 16.57 -5.64 9.11
N GLY A 30 16.47 -4.57 9.90
CA GLY A 30 16.17 -3.21 9.43
C GLY A 30 14.70 -2.93 9.07
N LEU A 31 13.78 -3.88 9.24
CA LEU A 31 12.36 -3.69 8.98
C LEU A 31 11.56 -3.42 10.27
N PRO A 32 10.42 -2.74 10.16
CA PRO A 32 9.48 -2.58 11.27
C PRO A 32 8.98 -3.92 11.81
N ALA A 33 8.72 -3.99 13.11
CA ALA A 33 7.82 -5.01 13.65
C ALA A 33 6.42 -4.83 13.02
N ALA A 34 5.86 -5.92 12.53
CA ALA A 34 4.54 -6.00 11.91
C ALA A 34 4.03 -7.44 12.02
N ASP A 35 2.77 -7.64 12.37
CA ASP A 35 2.18 -8.97 12.37
C ASP A 35 1.62 -9.29 10.98
N PHE A 36 1.09 -8.27 10.32
CA PHE A 36 0.60 -8.33 8.95
C PHE A 36 1.23 -7.24 8.11
N SER A 37 1.29 -7.44 6.80
CA SER A 37 1.71 -6.42 5.86
C SER A 37 0.78 -6.40 4.66
N VAL A 38 0.35 -5.20 4.27
CA VAL A 38 -0.46 -5.00 3.06
C VAL A 38 0.40 -4.33 2.02
N PHE A 39 0.40 -4.88 0.82
CA PHE A 39 1.12 -4.35 -0.32
C PHE A 39 0.17 -3.71 -1.31
N TYR A 40 0.52 -2.52 -1.79
CA TYR A 40 -0.18 -1.83 -2.87
C TYR A 40 0.78 -1.64 -4.03
N HIS A 41 0.49 -2.26 -5.17
CA HIS A 41 1.30 -2.13 -6.37
C HIS A 41 0.67 -1.10 -7.31
N LEU A 42 1.35 0.03 -7.47
CA LEU A 42 0.90 1.17 -8.28
C LEU A 42 1.77 1.34 -9.52
N ILE A 43 1.15 1.51 -10.68
CA ILE A 43 1.83 1.67 -11.96
C ILE A 43 1.55 3.06 -12.55
N SER A 44 2.63 3.69 -13.05
CA SER A 44 2.61 4.92 -13.84
C SER A 44 2.97 4.57 -15.28
N ILE A 45 1.96 4.54 -16.16
CA ILE A 45 2.13 4.21 -17.58
C ILE A 45 3.03 5.25 -18.26
N ASP A 46 2.81 6.55 -17.98
CA ASP A 46 3.58 7.66 -18.57
C ASP A 46 5.08 7.64 -18.25
N ARG A 47 5.48 6.97 -17.17
CA ARG A 47 6.89 6.85 -16.77
C ARG A 47 7.46 5.46 -16.98
N ASN A 48 6.62 4.50 -17.38
CA ASN A 48 6.93 3.08 -17.31
C ASN A 48 7.60 2.70 -15.97
N ARG A 49 7.01 3.17 -14.87
CA ARG A 49 7.53 2.93 -13.51
C ARG A 49 6.44 2.46 -12.59
N ASP A 50 6.83 1.56 -11.71
CA ASP A 50 5.99 1.02 -10.66
C ASP A 50 6.54 1.35 -9.27
N ILE A 51 5.64 1.42 -8.31
CA ILE A 51 5.94 1.54 -6.89
C ILE A 51 5.13 0.48 -6.17
N MET A 52 5.77 -0.21 -5.24
CA MET A 52 5.10 -1.02 -4.26
C MET A 52 5.14 -0.32 -2.91
N LEU A 53 3.98 -0.07 -2.33
CA LEU A 53 3.85 0.47 -0.98
C LEU A 53 3.59 -0.69 -0.04
N LYS A 54 4.50 -0.91 0.91
CA LYS A 54 4.30 -1.88 1.99
C LYS A 54 3.80 -1.14 3.22
N VAL A 55 2.63 -1.52 3.73
CA VAL A 55 2.06 -1.01 4.96
C VAL A 55 2.15 -2.09 6.02
N ALA A 56 2.92 -1.84 7.07
CA ALA A 56 3.02 -2.71 8.23
C ALA A 56 1.80 -2.51 9.15
N LEU A 57 1.17 -3.61 9.57
CA LEU A 57 0.06 -3.65 10.51
C LEU A 57 0.40 -4.54 11.71
N SER A 58 -0.23 -4.28 12.85
CA SER A 58 -0.18 -5.17 14.02
C SER A 58 -1.51 -5.91 14.16
N GLU A 59 -1.49 -7.09 14.78
CA GLU A 59 -2.67 -7.93 15.03
C GLU A 59 -3.73 -7.21 15.86
N ASN A 60 -3.32 -6.30 16.75
CA ASN A 60 -4.24 -5.49 17.56
C ASN A 60 -4.93 -4.37 16.77
N ASP A 61 -4.47 -4.06 15.56
CA ASP A 61 -4.92 -2.90 14.78
C ASP A 61 -4.93 -3.22 13.27
N LEU A 62 -5.95 -3.98 12.85
CA LEU A 62 -6.14 -4.46 11.48
C LEU A 62 -7.09 -3.56 10.68
N HIS A 63 -6.92 -2.25 10.83
CA HIS A 63 -7.74 -1.26 10.14
C HIS A 63 -6.92 -0.46 9.13
N LEU A 64 -7.44 -0.36 7.90
CA LEU A 64 -6.85 0.45 6.84
C LEU A 64 -7.88 1.34 6.16
N PRO A 65 -7.46 2.51 5.63
CA PRO A 65 -8.31 3.33 4.78
C PRO A 65 -8.56 2.64 3.44
N THR A 66 -9.81 2.68 2.95
CA THR A 66 -10.15 2.16 1.60
C THR A 66 -9.59 3.03 0.47
N PHE A 67 -9.17 2.37 -0.62
CA PHE A 67 -8.70 2.94 -1.87
C PHE A 67 -9.73 2.90 -2.98
N THR A 68 -10.89 2.28 -2.75
CA THR A 68 -11.95 2.09 -3.75
C THR A 68 -12.39 3.41 -4.42
N LYS A 69 -12.34 4.56 -3.72
CA LYS A 69 -12.63 5.87 -4.33
C LYS A 69 -11.57 6.37 -5.32
N LEU A 70 -10.31 5.97 -5.13
CA LEU A 70 -9.21 6.34 -6.02
C LEU A 70 -9.06 5.33 -7.16
N PHE A 71 -9.22 4.05 -6.86
CA PHE A 71 -9.05 2.95 -7.78
C PHE A 71 -10.25 2.01 -7.62
N PRO A 72 -11.23 2.03 -8.56
CA PRO A 72 -12.44 1.21 -8.42
C PRO A 72 -12.17 -0.30 -8.34
N ASN A 73 -11.08 -0.77 -8.95
CA ASN A 73 -10.66 -2.16 -8.86
C ASN A 73 -10.17 -2.58 -7.46
N ALA A 74 -9.82 -1.64 -6.58
CA ALA A 74 -9.41 -1.92 -5.21
C ALA A 74 -10.50 -2.66 -4.41
N ASN A 75 -11.78 -2.45 -4.74
CA ASN A 75 -12.89 -3.09 -4.04
C ASN A 75 -12.78 -4.62 -4.02
N TRP A 76 -12.35 -5.23 -5.13
CA TRP A 76 -12.18 -6.68 -5.21
C TRP A 76 -11.03 -7.16 -4.32
N TYR A 77 -9.88 -6.50 -4.42
CA TYR A 77 -8.68 -6.84 -3.66
C TYR A 77 -8.82 -6.59 -2.15
N GLU A 78 -9.51 -5.51 -1.77
CA GLU A 78 -9.84 -5.20 -0.38
C GLU A 78 -10.70 -6.30 0.23
N ARG A 79 -11.70 -6.78 -0.52
CA ARG A 79 -12.54 -7.90 -0.10
C ARG A 79 -11.74 -9.19 0.04
N GLU A 80 -10.90 -9.53 -0.94
CA GLU A 80 -10.04 -10.72 -0.87
C GLU A 80 -9.11 -10.68 0.35
N THR A 81 -8.49 -9.53 0.60
CA THR A 81 -7.60 -9.33 1.74
C THR A 81 -8.35 -9.40 3.08
N TRP A 82 -9.58 -8.89 3.13
CA TRP A 82 -10.44 -9.00 4.31
C TRP A 82 -10.82 -10.45 4.59
N GLU A 83 -11.24 -11.22 3.58
CA GLU A 83 -11.63 -12.62 3.73
C GLU A 83 -10.43 -13.51 4.12
N MET A 84 -9.22 -13.23 3.62
CA MET A 84 -8.03 -14.04 3.91
C MET A 84 -7.34 -13.69 5.23
N PHE A 85 -7.27 -12.41 5.59
CA PHE A 85 -6.45 -11.94 6.72
C PHE A 85 -7.26 -11.20 7.80
N GLY A 86 -8.57 -11.01 7.61
CA GLY A 86 -9.41 -10.26 8.54
C GLY A 86 -9.18 -8.74 8.54
N ILE A 87 -8.37 -8.24 7.61
CA ILE A 87 -8.01 -6.80 7.54
C ILE A 87 -9.22 -6.01 7.07
N THR A 88 -9.71 -5.10 7.91
CA THR A 88 -10.91 -4.33 7.62
C THR A 88 -10.56 -3.00 6.96
N PHE A 89 -11.10 -2.77 5.76
CA PHE A 89 -10.94 -1.51 5.04
C PHE A 89 -12.14 -0.60 5.33
N ARG A 90 -11.91 0.54 5.99
CA ARG A 90 -12.97 1.51 6.29
C ARG A 90 -12.84 2.76 5.43
N TRP A 91 -13.99 3.28 5.02
CA TRP A 91 -14.11 4.64 4.50
C TRP A 91 -14.14 5.61 5.68
N SER A 92 -13.11 6.45 5.82
CA SER A 92 -13.16 7.60 6.72
C SER A 92 -13.53 8.87 5.94
N PRO A 93 -14.69 9.49 6.21
CA PRO A 93 -15.05 10.78 5.60
C PRO A 93 -14.31 11.99 6.19
N GLU A 94 -13.62 11.85 7.33
CA GLU A 94 -12.93 12.95 8.00
C GLU A 94 -11.45 12.65 8.31
N PRO A 95 -10.57 13.67 8.34
CA PRO A 95 -9.28 13.57 9.01
C PRO A 95 -9.54 13.43 10.51
N ALA A 96 -8.98 12.39 11.13
CA ALA A 96 -9.11 12.09 12.55
C ALA A 96 -9.01 13.37 13.40
N SER A 97 -10.06 13.67 14.16
CA SER A 97 -10.12 14.81 15.06
C SER A 97 -8.99 14.76 16.10
N HIS A 98 -8.57 15.94 16.57
CA HIS A 98 -7.36 16.18 17.38
C HIS A 98 -7.20 15.37 18.69
N HIS A 99 -8.18 14.55 19.09
CA HIS A 99 -8.07 13.64 20.24
C HIS A 99 -7.50 12.25 19.88
N ASP A 100 -7.45 11.88 18.60
CA ASP A 100 -6.87 10.61 18.12
C ASP A 100 -5.47 10.80 17.50
N ALA A 101 -4.81 11.93 17.80
CA ALA A 101 -3.49 12.28 17.26
C ALA A 101 -2.37 11.30 17.63
N ALA A 102 -2.61 10.35 18.54
CA ALA A 102 -1.72 9.23 18.81
C ALA A 102 -1.69 8.18 17.66
N ASP A 103 -2.68 8.20 16.77
CA ASP A 103 -2.85 7.21 15.70
C ASP A 103 -2.18 7.62 14.37
N LEU A 104 -1.90 8.92 14.21
CA LEU A 104 -1.08 9.45 13.11
C LEU A 104 0.39 8.97 13.17
N GLY A 105 0.82 8.39 14.29
CA GLY A 105 2.08 7.69 14.44
C GLY A 105 2.08 6.26 13.87
N LYS A 106 0.92 5.64 13.62
CA LYS A 106 0.82 4.20 13.29
C LYS A 106 0.85 3.87 11.80
N VAL A 107 0.43 4.78 10.93
CA VAL A 107 0.60 4.66 9.46
C VAL A 107 2.03 5.08 9.01
N THR A 108 2.94 5.32 9.95
CA THR A 108 4.25 5.93 9.67
C THR A 108 5.22 5.00 8.93
N ARG A 109 4.99 3.69 8.92
CA ARG A 109 5.96 2.73 8.36
C ARG A 109 5.51 2.19 7.00
N CYS A 110 5.18 3.11 6.09
CA CYS A 110 5.09 2.80 4.67
C CYS A 110 6.50 2.65 4.09
N VAL A 111 6.94 1.42 3.84
CA VAL A 111 8.18 1.19 3.10
C VAL A 111 7.88 1.32 1.62
N LYS A 112 8.44 2.35 0.99
CA LYS A 112 8.36 2.56 -0.46
C LYS A 112 9.40 1.68 -1.14
N ILE A 113 8.95 0.61 -1.78
CA ILE A 113 9.80 -0.22 -2.63
C ILE A 113 9.60 0.28 -4.07
N ILE A 114 10.59 1.02 -4.58
CA ILE A 114 10.61 1.43 -5.98
C ILE A 114 11.32 0.33 -6.77
N ARG A 115 10.59 -0.45 -7.56
CA ARG A 115 11.23 -1.30 -8.55
C ARG A 115 11.65 -0.41 -9.72
N ARG A 116 12.92 -0.50 -10.12
CA ARG A 116 13.40 0.10 -11.36
C ARG A 116 13.08 -0.94 -12.44
N VAL A 117 12.09 -0.68 -13.28
CA VAL A 117 12.03 -1.36 -14.59
C VAL A 117 13.32 -0.94 -15.32
N PRO A 118 14.23 -1.87 -15.66
CA PRO A 118 15.38 -1.50 -16.47
C PRO A 118 14.86 -0.95 -17.80
N PRO A 119 15.40 0.17 -18.33
CA PRO A 119 15.05 0.59 -19.67
C PRO A 119 15.35 -0.58 -20.61
N SER A 120 14.35 -1.03 -21.34
CA SER A 120 14.55 -2.01 -22.41
C SER A 120 15.70 -1.49 -23.27
N SER A 121 16.80 -2.23 -23.32
CA SER A 121 17.94 -1.84 -24.14
C SER A 121 17.43 -1.77 -25.57
N THR A 122 17.48 -0.59 -26.16
CA THR A 122 17.60 -0.43 -27.60
C THR A 122 18.74 -1.34 -28.07
N ARG A 123 18.41 -2.52 -28.59
CA ARG A 123 19.32 -3.24 -29.46
C ARG A 123 18.83 -2.99 -30.88
N LEU A 124 19.40 -1.94 -31.45
CA LEU A 124 19.50 -1.79 -32.90
C LEU A 124 20.15 -3.06 -33.45
N SER A 125 19.51 -3.65 -34.45
CA SER A 125 20.13 -4.43 -35.51
C SER A 125 19.29 -4.25 -36.76
#